data_AF-A0A521FLY3-F1
#
_entry.id   AF-A0A521FLY3-F1
#
_cell.length_a   1.000
_cell.length_b   1.000
_cell.length_c   1.000
_cell.angle_alpha   90.00
_cell.angle_beta   90.00
_cell.angle_gamma   90.00
#
_symmetry.space_group_name_H-M   'P 1'
#
loop_
_entity.id
_entity.type
_entity.pdbx_description
1 polymer ?
#
loop_
_entity_poly.entity_id
_entity_poly.type
_entity_poly.pdbx_seq_one_letter_code
_entity_poly.pdbx_strand_id
1 'polypeptide(L)'
;MTGKPKPFTAAREVPYSSIVGGGIMLLNEKGACVAQLSIMGCDKERSDAISGEVMTRLLATSDSQAAKDVLHERARQQRDEGWTEEHDDEHDLFELALAGACYALLAAGYKPDHEIIRKLWPFEGEWLKPSATRRRDLVKGTALLLADIERLDRAEAHNG
;
A
#
# COMPACT_ATOMS: atom_id res chain seq x y z
N MET A 1 10.44 -12.70 -47.68
CA MET A 1 9.18 -13.49 -47.68
C MET A 1 9.16 -14.32 -46.40
N THR A 2 8.30 -14.15 -45.40
CA THR A 2 7.26 -13.16 -45.08
C THR A 2 7.37 -12.98 -43.56
N GLY A 3 7.71 -11.77 -43.12
CA GLY A 3 7.77 -11.45 -41.69
C GLY A 3 6.37 -11.52 -41.09
N LYS A 4 6.24 -12.05 -39.88
CA LYS A 4 5.03 -11.82 -39.09
C LYS A 4 5.11 -10.40 -38.52
N PRO A 5 4.15 -9.51 -38.79
CA PRO A 5 4.07 -8.23 -38.10
C PRO A 5 3.59 -8.45 -36.66
N LYS A 6 4.15 -7.66 -35.72
CA LYS A 6 3.69 -7.50 -34.34
C LYS A 6 2.21 -7.11 -34.30
N PRO A 7 1.37 -7.72 -33.45
CA PRO A 7 0.24 -7.02 -32.87
C PRO A 7 0.76 -6.19 -31.67
N PHE A 8 0.69 -4.88 -31.78
CA PHE A 8 0.63 -3.97 -30.63
C PHE A 8 -0.79 -3.41 -30.56
N THR A 9 -1.20 -2.93 -29.37
CA THR A 9 -2.46 -2.23 -29.03
C THR A 9 -3.57 -3.20 -28.59
N ALA A 10 -3.86 -3.46 -27.31
CA ALA A 10 -3.61 -2.68 -26.09
C ALA A 10 -3.27 -3.59 -24.91
N ALA A 11 -2.05 -3.49 -24.38
CA ALA A 11 -1.78 -3.85 -22.99
C ALA A 11 -1.70 -2.54 -22.20
N ARG A 12 -2.60 -2.36 -21.25
CA ARG A 12 -2.59 -1.30 -20.22
C ARG A 12 -3.45 -1.77 -19.04
N GLU A 13 -3.04 -1.68 -17.78
CA GLU A 13 -1.71 -1.46 -17.23
C GLU A 13 -1.56 -2.30 -15.96
N VAL A 14 -0.32 -2.71 -15.72
CA VAL A 14 0.15 -3.63 -14.69
C VAL A 14 0.46 -2.92 -13.37
N PRO A 15 0.36 -3.68 -12.26
CA PRO A 15 1.56 -4.11 -11.54
C PRO A 15 1.45 -5.59 -11.12
N TYR A 16 1.40 -6.60 -12.00
CA TYR A 16 2.58 -7.32 -12.51
C TYR A 16 2.18 -8.45 -13.50
N SER A 17 1.00 -8.39 -14.14
CA SER A 17 0.61 -9.31 -15.23
C SER A 17 -0.39 -8.71 -16.23
N SER A 18 -0.47 -9.26 -17.44
CA SER A 18 -1.46 -8.89 -18.46
C SER A 18 -1.97 -10.11 -19.22
N ILE A 19 -3.24 -10.11 -19.67
CA ILE A 19 -3.82 -11.22 -20.45
C ILE A 19 -3.60 -10.94 -21.94
N VAL A 20 -3.00 -11.89 -22.67
CA VAL A 20 -2.87 -11.85 -24.13
C VAL A 20 -3.21 -13.23 -24.68
N GLY A 21 -4.41 -13.39 -25.25
CA GLY A 21 -4.95 -14.72 -25.58
C GLY A 21 -5.27 -15.52 -24.31
N GLY A 22 -5.23 -16.86 -24.40
CA GLY A 22 -5.64 -17.76 -23.30
C GLY A 22 -4.59 -18.05 -22.23
N GLY A 23 -3.70 -17.09 -21.95
CA GLY A 23 -2.68 -17.23 -20.92
C GLY A 23 -2.37 -15.91 -20.20
N ILE A 24 -1.74 -16.04 -19.03
CA ILE A 24 -1.35 -14.92 -18.15
C ILE A 24 0.12 -14.59 -18.40
N MET A 25 0.42 -13.35 -18.78
CA MET A 25 1.79 -12.88 -18.99
C MET A 25 2.38 -12.38 -17.67
N LEU A 26 3.61 -12.80 -17.36
CA LEU A 26 4.39 -12.29 -16.23
C LEU A 26 5.35 -11.22 -16.75
N LEU A 27 5.26 -10.00 -16.20
CA LEU A 27 6.08 -8.86 -16.63
C LEU A 27 7.12 -8.50 -15.55
N ASN A 28 8.30 -8.03 -15.96
CA ASN A 28 9.27 -7.44 -15.03
C ASN A 28 8.93 -5.97 -14.72
N GLU A 29 9.72 -5.35 -13.84
CA GLU A 29 9.56 -3.95 -13.40
C GLU A 29 9.61 -2.92 -14.54
N LYS A 30 10.24 -3.27 -15.68
CA LYS A 30 10.30 -2.43 -16.88
C LYS A 30 9.13 -2.67 -17.83
N GLY A 31 8.14 -3.48 -17.43
CA GLY A 31 6.99 -3.87 -18.23
C GLY A 31 7.31 -4.89 -19.33
N ALA A 32 8.51 -5.47 -19.35
CA ALA A 32 8.87 -6.48 -20.34
C ALA A 32 8.34 -7.86 -19.91
N CYS A 33 7.72 -8.58 -20.83
CA CYS A 33 7.30 -9.96 -20.58
C CYS A 33 8.52 -10.87 -20.36
N VAL A 34 8.52 -11.58 -19.23
CA VAL A 34 9.56 -12.55 -18.88
C VAL A 34 9.07 -13.99 -18.91
N ALA A 35 7.77 -14.24 -18.79
CA ALA A 35 7.19 -15.57 -18.89
C ALA A 35 5.68 -15.53 -19.22
N GLN A 36 5.13 -16.69 -19.60
CA GLN A 36 3.69 -16.90 -19.83
C GLN A 36 3.23 -18.16 -19.10
N LEU A 37 2.16 -18.05 -18.33
CA LEU A 37 1.45 -19.18 -17.73
C LEU A 37 0.24 -19.54 -18.60
N SER A 38 0.10 -20.82 -18.92
CA SER A 38 -1.00 -21.35 -19.73
C SER A 38 -1.69 -22.49 -18.99
N ILE A 39 -3.01 -22.59 -19.11
CA ILE A 39 -3.79 -23.65 -18.50
C ILE A 39 -3.90 -24.82 -19.47
N MET A 40 -3.43 -25.99 -19.04
CA MET A 40 -3.42 -27.20 -19.85
C MET A 40 -4.62 -28.09 -19.55
N GLY A 41 -5.05 -28.90 -20.52
CA GLY A 41 -6.11 -29.91 -20.32
C GLY A 41 -7.54 -29.36 -20.31
N CYS A 42 -7.76 -28.16 -20.84
CA CYS A 42 -9.08 -27.58 -21.05
C CYS A 42 -9.19 -26.94 -22.44
N ASP A 43 -10.43 -26.74 -22.91
CA ASP A 43 -10.66 -25.98 -24.14
C ASP A 43 -10.34 -24.49 -23.95
N LYS A 44 -10.29 -23.76 -25.06
CA LYS A 44 -9.89 -22.35 -25.06
C LYS A 44 -10.86 -21.48 -24.24
N GLU A 45 -12.15 -21.71 -24.34
CA GLU A 45 -13.16 -20.92 -23.64
C GLU A 45 -13.02 -21.06 -22.12
N ARG A 46 -12.80 -22.29 -21.66
CA ARG A 46 -12.55 -22.59 -20.25
C ARG A 46 -11.19 -22.05 -19.78
N SER A 47 -10.15 -22.13 -20.61
CA SER A 47 -8.83 -21.55 -20.32
C SER A 47 -8.90 -20.03 -20.18
N ASP A 48 -9.63 -19.35 -21.06
CA ASP A 48 -9.82 -17.90 -21.05
C ASP A 48 -10.59 -17.47 -19.78
N ALA A 49 -11.65 -18.21 -19.42
CA ALA A 49 -12.44 -17.94 -18.21
C ALA A 49 -11.60 -18.07 -16.92
N ILE A 50 -10.85 -19.16 -16.77
CA ILE A 50 -10.01 -19.38 -15.57
C ILE A 50 -8.88 -18.35 -15.52
N SER A 51 -8.25 -18.03 -16.66
CA SER A 51 -7.20 -17.00 -16.72
C SER A 51 -7.74 -15.64 -16.31
N GLY A 52 -8.97 -15.30 -16.70
CA GLY A 52 -9.67 -14.09 -16.26
C GLY A 52 -9.95 -14.06 -14.75
N GLU A 53 -10.37 -15.18 -14.16
CA GLU A 53 -10.63 -15.27 -12.71
C GLU A 53 -9.34 -15.15 -11.89
N VAL A 54 -8.28 -15.86 -12.30
CA VAL A 54 -6.96 -15.77 -11.65
C VAL A 54 -6.42 -14.36 -11.74
N MET A 55 -6.52 -13.71 -12.90
CA MET A 55 -6.13 -12.31 -13.07
C MET A 55 -6.95 -11.37 -12.18
N THR A 56 -8.27 -11.59 -12.09
CA THR A 56 -9.15 -10.80 -11.22
C THR A 56 -8.75 -10.94 -9.76
N ARG A 57 -8.37 -12.13 -9.30
CA ARG A 57 -7.88 -12.35 -7.93
C ARG A 57 -6.49 -11.74 -7.68
N LEU A 58 -5.59 -11.83 -8.65
CA LEU A 58 -4.26 -11.19 -8.61
C LEU A 58 -4.33 -9.66 -8.71
N LEU A 59 -5.35 -9.11 -9.37
CA LEU A 59 -5.63 -7.67 -9.40
C LEU A 59 -6.49 -7.23 -8.22
N ALA A 60 -7.27 -8.10 -7.60
CA ALA A 60 -7.93 -7.81 -6.33
C ALA A 60 -6.90 -7.61 -5.20
N THR A 61 -5.68 -8.12 -5.36
CA THR A 61 -4.51 -7.78 -4.53
C THR A 61 -3.76 -6.54 -5.00
N SER A 62 -4.27 -5.78 -5.99
CA SER A 62 -3.69 -4.50 -6.39
C SER A 62 -4.20 -3.38 -5.48
N ASP A 63 -3.49 -3.21 -4.38
CA ASP A 63 -3.66 -2.13 -3.43
C ASP A 63 -3.84 -0.79 -4.15
N SER A 64 -4.91 -0.08 -3.80
CA SER A 64 -5.17 1.26 -4.30
C SER A 64 -3.92 2.15 -4.17
N GLN A 65 -3.77 3.17 -5.02
CA GLN A 65 -2.65 4.11 -4.87
C GLN A 65 -2.56 4.69 -3.44
N ALA A 66 -3.70 4.86 -2.76
CA ALA A 66 -3.73 5.27 -1.36
C ALA A 66 -3.08 4.26 -0.40
N ALA A 67 -3.35 2.97 -0.55
CA ALA A 67 -2.72 1.92 0.25
C ALA A 67 -1.20 1.87 0.01
N LYS A 68 -0.77 1.96 -1.25
CA LYS A 68 0.67 2.05 -1.60
C LYS A 68 1.35 3.27 -0.96
N ASP A 69 0.69 4.43 -1.00
CA ASP A 69 1.24 5.65 -0.41
C ASP A 69 1.38 5.55 1.12
N VAL A 70 0.46 4.85 1.80
CA VAL A 70 0.56 4.57 3.24
C VAL A 70 1.75 3.66 3.55
N LEU A 71 1.92 2.56 2.80
CA LEU A 71 3.07 1.67 2.98
C LEU A 71 4.41 2.37 2.71
N HIS A 72 4.47 3.20 1.67
CA HIS A 72 5.65 4.03 1.41
C HIS A 72 5.92 5.03 2.53
N GLU A 73 4.89 5.62 3.13
CA GLU A 73 5.08 6.53 4.26
C GLU A 73 5.53 5.80 5.51
N ARG A 74 5.00 4.61 5.79
CA ARG A 74 5.47 3.76 6.89
C ARG A 74 6.96 3.45 6.75
N ALA A 75 7.38 3.01 5.57
CA ALA A 75 8.79 2.76 5.27
C ALA A 75 9.66 4.03 5.37
N ARG A 76 9.12 5.20 4.99
CA ARG A 76 9.81 6.49 5.16
C ARG A 76 9.99 6.83 6.64
N GLN A 77 8.96 6.68 7.47
CA GLN A 77 9.02 6.94 8.90
C GLN A 77 10.09 6.07 9.57
N GLN A 78 10.12 4.77 9.28
CA GLN A 78 11.15 3.86 9.76
C GLN A 78 12.56 4.30 9.32
N ARG A 79 12.75 4.56 8.03
CA ARG A 79 14.09 4.86 7.46
C ARG A 79 14.62 6.24 7.83
N ASP A 80 13.77 7.26 7.74
CA ASP A 80 14.19 8.65 7.81
C ASP A 80 14.02 9.24 9.22
N GLU A 81 13.02 8.76 9.99
CA GLU A 81 12.78 9.22 11.38
C GLU A 81 13.32 8.24 12.42
N GLY A 82 13.67 7.01 12.03
CA GLY A 82 14.17 5.97 12.94
C GLY A 82 13.09 5.29 13.77
N TRP A 83 11.80 5.45 13.41
CA TRP A 83 10.67 4.83 14.12
C TRP A 83 10.56 3.35 13.75
N THR A 84 11.47 2.53 14.29
CA THR A 84 11.51 1.08 14.05
C THR A 84 10.33 0.38 14.73
N GLU A 85 10.16 -0.91 14.43
CA GLU A 85 9.15 -1.74 15.11
C GLU A 85 9.39 -1.78 16.63
N GLU A 86 10.66 -1.88 17.05
CA GLU A 86 11.02 -1.87 18.47
C GLU A 86 10.75 -0.53 19.14
N HIS A 87 11.00 0.59 18.43
CA HIS A 87 10.60 1.91 18.90
C HIS A 87 9.08 2.00 19.07
N ASP A 88 8.32 1.47 18.12
CA ASP A 88 6.86 1.49 18.19
C ASP A 88 6.34 0.64 19.36
N ASP A 89 7.01 -0.46 19.68
CA ASP A 89 6.71 -1.30 20.84
C ASP A 89 6.92 -0.59 22.20
N GLU A 90 7.69 0.50 22.25
CA GLU A 90 7.84 1.36 23.44
C GLU A 90 6.63 2.29 23.67
N HIS A 91 5.72 2.42 22.70
CA HIS A 91 4.55 3.32 22.76
C HIS A 91 3.24 2.55 23.01
N ASP A 92 3.05 2.08 24.25
CA ASP A 92 1.92 1.23 24.65
C ASP A 92 0.74 1.98 25.31
N LEU A 93 0.82 3.31 25.45
CA LEU A 93 -0.22 4.19 26.01
C LEU A 93 -1.00 4.95 24.93
N PHE A 94 -1.27 4.26 23.81
CA PHE A 94 -2.07 4.76 22.68
C PHE A 94 -1.42 5.92 21.90
N GLU A 95 -0.13 6.19 22.06
CA GLU A 95 0.53 7.34 21.43
C GLU A 95 0.45 7.29 19.90
N LEU A 96 0.73 6.13 19.29
CA LEU A 96 0.66 5.98 17.83
C LEU A 96 -0.76 6.23 17.30
N ALA A 97 -1.79 5.73 18.00
CA ALA A 97 -3.19 6.01 17.66
C ALA A 97 -3.54 7.50 17.79
N LEU A 98 -3.13 8.14 18.88
CA LEU A 98 -3.36 9.56 19.12
C LEU A 98 -2.64 10.45 18.08
N ALA A 99 -1.41 10.11 17.72
CA ALA A 99 -0.65 10.78 16.68
C ALA A 99 -1.33 10.63 15.31
N GLY A 100 -1.80 9.42 14.99
CA GLY A 100 -2.60 9.15 13.80
C GLY A 100 -3.88 10.00 13.73
N ALA A 101 -4.61 10.10 14.84
CA ALA A 101 -5.81 10.92 14.96
C ALA A 101 -5.53 12.42 14.78
N CYS A 102 -4.41 12.93 15.30
CA CYS A 102 -4.02 14.33 15.10
C CYS A 102 -3.82 14.67 13.63
N TYR A 103 -3.18 13.81 12.85
CA TYR A 103 -3.07 14.00 11.39
C TYR A 103 -4.43 13.93 10.68
N ALA A 104 -5.35 13.08 11.14
CA ALA A 104 -6.72 13.06 10.62
C ALA A 104 -7.49 14.36 10.92
N LEU A 105 -7.28 14.96 12.09
CA LEU A 105 -7.83 16.26 12.45
C LEU A 105 -7.22 17.40 11.61
N LEU A 106 -5.90 17.40 11.39
CA LEU A 106 -5.26 18.34 10.46
C LEU A 106 -5.86 18.24 9.06
N ALA A 107 -6.04 17.01 8.57
CA ALA A 107 -6.74 16.72 7.32
C ALA A 107 -8.21 17.19 7.32
N ALA A 108 -8.86 17.30 8.47
CA ALA A 108 -10.21 17.86 8.62
C ALA A 108 -10.23 19.40 8.70
N GLY A 109 -9.09 20.07 8.58
CA GLY A 109 -8.98 21.53 8.58
C GLY A 109 -8.63 22.15 9.93
N TYR A 110 -8.32 21.33 10.95
CA TYR A 110 -7.79 21.84 12.20
C TYR A 110 -6.37 22.39 11.99
N LYS A 111 -6.03 23.45 12.72
CA LYS A 111 -4.69 24.02 12.68
C LYS A 111 -3.75 23.28 13.65
N PRO A 112 -2.44 23.25 13.39
CA PRO A 112 -1.47 22.61 14.28
C PRO A 112 -1.44 23.19 15.71
N ASP A 113 -1.77 24.47 15.85
CA ASP A 113 -1.86 25.18 17.13
C ASP A 113 -3.22 25.07 17.81
N HIS A 114 -4.18 24.35 17.21
CA HIS A 114 -5.50 24.15 17.78
C HIS A 114 -5.42 23.38 19.11
N GLU A 115 -6.22 23.78 20.10
CA GLU A 115 -6.19 23.23 21.46
C GLU A 115 -6.32 21.70 21.48
N ILE A 116 -7.24 21.15 20.68
CA ILE A 116 -7.43 19.68 20.57
C ILE A 116 -6.14 19.00 20.07
N ILE A 117 -5.47 19.54 19.05
CA ILE A 117 -4.22 18.95 18.55
C ILE A 117 -3.14 18.99 19.63
N ARG A 118 -2.98 20.14 20.32
CA ARG A 118 -2.00 20.29 21.41
C ARG A 118 -2.25 19.35 22.58
N LYS A 119 -3.51 19.00 22.85
CA LYS A 119 -3.88 18.06 23.93
C LYS A 119 -3.71 16.60 23.54
N LEU A 120 -3.92 16.27 22.26
CA LEU A 120 -3.91 14.88 21.80
C LEU A 120 -2.57 14.44 21.23
N TRP A 121 -1.75 15.36 20.70
CA TRP A 121 -0.44 15.01 20.15
C TRP A 121 0.48 14.52 21.28
N PRO A 122 0.97 13.27 21.24
CA PRO A 122 1.65 12.66 22.39
C PRO A 122 3.15 12.93 22.44
N PHE A 123 3.75 13.41 21.35
CA PHE A 123 5.19 13.64 21.22
C PHE A 123 5.53 15.13 21.34
N GLU A 124 6.81 15.47 21.30
CA GLU A 124 7.22 16.88 21.25
C GLU A 124 6.62 17.56 19.99
N GLY A 125 6.28 18.85 20.14
CA GLY A 125 5.60 19.59 19.07
C GLY A 125 6.42 19.72 17.78
N GLU A 126 7.75 19.57 17.84
CA GLU A 126 8.63 19.58 16.67
C GLU A 126 8.49 18.33 15.78
N TRP A 127 8.00 17.22 16.34
CA TRP A 127 7.72 15.98 15.61
C TRP A 127 6.39 16.03 14.86
N LEU A 128 5.51 16.97 15.20
CA LEU A 128 4.32 17.23 14.40
C LEU A 128 4.74 17.94 13.11
N LYS A 129 4.57 17.27 11.97
CA LYS A 129 4.95 17.78 10.64
C LYS A 129 3.72 17.92 9.74
N PRO A 130 2.84 18.93 9.93
CA PRO A 130 1.67 19.16 9.10
C PRO A 130 2.05 19.32 7.63
N SER A 131 1.18 18.89 6.73
CA SER A 131 1.44 18.90 5.29
C SER A 131 0.63 19.98 4.58
N ALA A 132 1.10 20.37 3.39
CA ALA A 132 0.38 21.33 2.56
C ALA A 132 -0.95 20.80 2.00
N THR A 133 -1.16 19.47 2.03
CA THR A 133 -2.39 18.86 1.52
C THR A 133 -3.02 17.91 2.53
N ARG A 134 -4.35 17.98 2.61
CA ARG A 134 -5.19 17.05 3.36
C ARG A 134 -4.84 15.58 3.09
N ARG A 135 -4.62 15.23 1.81
CA ARG A 135 -4.27 13.86 1.42
C ARG A 135 -2.97 13.39 2.08
N ARG A 136 -1.96 14.24 2.14
CA ARG A 136 -0.65 13.87 2.70
C ARG A 136 -0.71 13.68 4.22
N ASP A 137 -1.50 14.49 4.92
CA ASP A 137 -1.73 14.29 6.35
C ASP A 137 -2.48 12.98 6.63
N LEU A 138 -3.50 12.64 5.83
CA LEU A 138 -4.16 11.33 5.95
C LEU A 138 -3.17 10.18 5.76
N VAL A 139 -2.27 10.25 4.78
CA VAL A 139 -1.26 9.20 4.56
C VAL A 139 -0.32 9.05 5.77
N LYS A 140 0.16 10.16 6.36
CA LYS A 140 0.99 10.13 7.58
C LYS A 140 0.24 9.55 8.77
N GLY A 141 -1.01 9.98 8.96
CA GLY A 141 -1.85 9.51 10.05
C GLY A 141 -2.17 8.02 9.93
N THR A 142 -2.52 7.55 8.74
CA THR A 142 -2.78 6.13 8.50
C THR A 142 -1.52 5.29 8.63
N ALA A 143 -0.33 5.79 8.27
CA ALA A 143 0.93 5.08 8.50
C ALA A 143 1.24 4.90 10.00
N LEU A 144 0.93 5.89 10.84
CA LEU A 144 1.02 5.78 12.30
C LEU A 144 0.00 4.80 12.88
N LEU A 145 -1.23 4.79 12.35
CA LEU A 145 -2.24 3.81 12.75
C LEU A 145 -1.87 2.39 12.33
N LEU A 146 -1.25 2.22 11.16
CA LEU A 146 -0.69 0.93 10.73
C LEU A 146 0.41 0.47 11.70
N ALA A 147 1.31 1.37 12.11
CA ALA A 147 2.34 1.07 13.10
C ALA A 147 1.76 0.60 14.44
N ASP A 148 0.67 1.22 14.91
CA ASP A 148 0.00 0.79 16.15
C ASP A 148 -0.66 -0.59 16.02
N ILE A 149 -1.26 -0.89 14.86
CA ILE A 149 -1.81 -2.22 14.59
C ILE A 149 -0.69 -3.27 14.57
N GLU A 150 0.42 -3.00 13.87
CA GLU A 150 1.60 -3.89 13.83
C GLU A 150 2.14 -4.17 15.25
N ARG A 151 2.19 -3.14 16.10
CA ARG A 151 2.57 -3.24 17.51
C ARG A 151 1.62 -4.13 18.30
N LEU A 152 0.31 -3.94 18.16
CA LEU A 152 -0.71 -4.77 18.82
C LEU A 152 -0.61 -6.23 18.38
N ASP A 153 -0.46 -6.48 17.08
CA ASP A 153 -0.30 -7.81 16.51
C ASP A 153 0.96 -8.51 17.08
N ARG A 154 2.09 -7.79 17.19
CA ARG A 154 3.30 -8.31 17.85
C ARG A 154 3.06 -8.60 19.32
N ALA A 155 2.41 -7.70 20.07
CA ALA A 155 2.13 -7.89 21.49
C ALA A 155 1.23 -9.12 21.72
N GLU A 156 0.22 -9.34 20.88
CA GLU A 156 -0.63 -10.54 20.94
C GLU A 156 0.17 -11.82 20.66
N ALA A 157 1.06 -11.80 19.67
CA ALA A 157 1.91 -12.95 19.34
C ALA A 157 2.89 -13.36 20.45
N HIS A 158 3.30 -12.43 21.32
CA HIS A 158 4.15 -12.72 22.49
C HIS A 158 3.37 -13.26 23.70
N ASN A 159 2.06 -13.06 23.74
CA ASN A 159 1.19 -13.44 24.87
C ASN A 159 0.49 -14.80 24.68
N GLY A 160 0.65 -15.45 23.51
CA GLY A 160 0.09 -16.77 23.19
C GLY A 160 1.12 -17.90 23.28
#